data_AF-A0A3N5SQJ4-F1
#
_entry.id   AF-A0A3N5SQJ4-F1
#
_cell.length_a   1.000
_cell.length_b   1.000
_cell.length_c   1.000
_cell.angle_alpha   90.00
_cell.angle_beta   90.00
_cell.angle_gamma   90.00
#
_symmetry.space_group_name_H-M   'P 1'
#
loop_
_entity.id
_entity.type
_entity.pdbx_description
1 polymer ?
#
loop_
_entity_poly.entity_id
_entity_poly.type
_entity_poly.pdbx_seq_one_letter_code
_entity_poly.pdbx_strand_id
1 'polypeptide(L)'
;MAQDAKQIDVYLEIGKTRTFAVALDWPGWCRSGRDEASALQALYDYGPRYESVLQTTPLGFRAPSELSDLVVVERQTGNATTDFGAPDLALPRDTEPVDPTDLQRWQEILRACWQAFDRAV
;
A
#
# COMPACT_ATOMS: atom_id res chain seq x y z
N MET A 1 -6.89 10.47 -15.31
CA MET A 1 -7.04 11.78 -14.66
C MET A 1 -5.86 11.95 -13.74
N ALA A 2 -5.20 13.11 -13.73
CA ALA A 2 -3.96 13.29 -12.97
C ALA A 2 -4.26 13.17 -11.47
N GLN A 3 -3.86 12.06 -10.86
CA GLN A 3 -3.76 11.96 -9.41
C GLN A 3 -2.82 13.08 -8.98
N ASP A 4 -3.28 13.98 -8.11
CA ASP A 4 -2.36 14.90 -7.44
C ASP A 4 -1.26 14.05 -6.82
N ALA A 5 0.01 14.32 -7.15
CA ALA A 5 1.18 13.54 -6.71
C ALA A 5 1.35 13.51 -5.17
N LYS A 6 0.40 14.08 -4.44
CA LYS A 6 0.32 14.18 -2.98
C LYS A 6 -0.60 13.13 -2.35
N GLN A 7 -1.57 12.57 -3.08
CA GLN A 7 -2.56 11.65 -2.52
C GLN A 7 -2.25 10.20 -2.86
N ILE A 8 -2.49 9.33 -1.89
CA ILE A 8 -2.29 7.89 -2.00
C ILE A 8 -3.66 7.21 -1.89
N ASP A 9 -4.07 6.55 -2.96
CA ASP A 9 -5.30 5.76 -2.93
C ASP A 9 -5.09 4.50 -2.11
N VAL A 10 -6.03 4.24 -1.22
CA VAL A 10 -6.02 3.14 -0.26
C VAL A 10 -7.32 2.38 -0.36
N TYR A 11 -7.24 1.04 -0.34
CA TYR A 11 -8.41 0.22 0.00
C TYR A 11 -8.29 -0.29 1.43
N LEU A 12 -9.45 -0.51 2.04
CA LEU A 12 -9.57 -1.15 3.34
C LEU A 12 -10.16 -2.54 3.21
N GLU A 13 -9.51 -3.53 3.80
CA GLU A 13 -10.08 -4.87 4.02
C GLU A 13 -10.46 -5.01 5.49
N ILE A 14 -11.74 -5.15 5.77
CA ILE A 14 -12.30 -4.99 7.13
C ILE A 14 -12.81 -6.33 7.62
N GLY A 15 -12.00 -7.01 8.44
CA GLY A 15 -12.41 -8.19 9.20
C GLY A 15 -13.16 -7.84 10.48
N LYS A 16 -13.43 -8.85 11.31
CA LYS A 16 -14.07 -8.70 12.62
C LYS A 16 -13.11 -8.22 13.69
N THR A 17 -11.84 -8.58 13.61
CA THR A 17 -10.82 -8.27 14.64
C THR A 17 -9.68 -7.41 14.10
N ARG A 18 -9.55 -7.31 12.78
CA ARG A 18 -8.46 -6.64 12.07
C ARG A 18 -9.00 -5.87 10.88
N THR A 19 -8.39 -4.72 10.60
CA THR A 19 -8.55 -4.00 9.34
C THR A 19 -7.18 -3.83 8.70
N PHE A 20 -7.08 -4.02 7.39
CA PHE A 20 -5.90 -3.71 6.60
C PHE A 20 -6.15 -2.47 5.76
N ALA A 21 -5.20 -1.54 5.78
CA ALA A 21 -5.09 -0.45 4.83
C ALA A 21 -3.96 -0.76 3.86
N VAL A 22 -4.23 -0.68 2.55
CA VAL A 22 -3.28 -1.05 1.51
C VAL A 22 -3.21 0.06 0.45
N ALA A 23 -2.01 0.57 0.21
CA ALA A 23 -1.77 1.54 -0.84
C ALA A 23 -1.80 0.87 -2.21
N LEU A 24 -2.70 1.35 -3.08
CA LEU A 24 -3.08 0.67 -4.31
C LEU A 24 -1.95 0.65 -5.35
N ASP A 25 -1.32 1.80 -5.56
CA ASP A 25 -0.29 1.98 -6.60
C ASP A 25 1.14 1.79 -6.08
N TRP A 26 1.27 1.31 -4.84
CA TRP A 26 2.53 1.14 -4.12
C TRP A 26 2.61 -0.28 -3.55
N PRO A 27 2.92 -1.28 -4.40
CA PRO A 27 2.91 -2.69 -4.05
C PRO A 27 3.72 -3.01 -2.78
N GLY A 28 3.13 -3.82 -1.90
CA GLY A 28 3.76 -4.25 -0.64
C GLY A 28 3.62 -3.26 0.52
N TRP A 29 3.08 -2.06 0.30
CA TRP A 29 2.78 -1.11 1.37
C TRP A 29 1.36 -1.31 1.93
N CYS A 30 1.26 -2.20 2.92
CA CYS A 30 0.01 -2.47 3.64
C CYS A 30 0.23 -2.49 5.15
N ARG A 31 -0.69 -1.97 5.96
CA ARG A 31 -0.61 -2.04 7.42
C ARG A 31 -1.95 -2.38 8.04
N SER A 32 -1.92 -3.05 9.19
CA SER A 32 -3.14 -3.43 9.90
C SER A 32 -3.32 -2.70 11.21
N GLY A 33 -4.58 -2.50 11.55
CA GLY A 33 -5.07 -1.99 12.82
C GLY A 33 -6.21 -2.84 13.36
N ARG A 34 -6.73 -2.46 14.53
CA ARG A 34 -7.94 -3.06 15.11
C ARG A 34 -9.22 -2.54 14.45
N ASP A 35 -9.11 -1.42 13.74
CA ASP A 35 -10.17 -0.68 13.07
C ASP A 35 -9.58 0.13 11.89
N GLU A 36 -10.44 0.78 11.09
CA GLU A 36 -10.03 1.59 9.94
C GLU A 36 -9.03 2.69 10.33
N ALA A 37 -9.30 3.42 11.42
CA ALA A 37 -8.50 4.56 11.83
C ALA A 37 -7.07 4.14 12.23
N SER A 38 -6.95 3.08 13.04
CA SER A 38 -5.64 2.55 13.43
C SER A 38 -4.89 1.90 12.27
N ALA A 39 -5.58 1.30 11.30
CA ALA A 39 -4.95 0.75 10.10
C ALA A 39 -4.36 1.86 9.22
N LEU A 40 -5.13 2.94 8.98
CA LEU A 40 -4.67 4.12 8.24
C LEU A 40 -3.51 4.83 8.96
N GLN A 41 -3.61 5.02 10.28
CA GLN A 41 -2.52 5.60 11.06
C GLN A 41 -1.24 4.76 10.94
N ALA A 42 -1.35 3.43 11.06
CA ALA A 42 -0.19 2.55 10.90
C ALA A 42 0.39 2.61 9.49
N LEU A 43 -0.44 2.74 8.45
CA LEU A 43 0.01 2.89 7.07
C LEU A 43 0.79 4.20 6.88
N TYR A 44 0.25 5.30 7.39
CA TYR A 44 0.88 6.63 7.40
C TYR A 44 2.22 6.61 8.15
N ASP A 45 2.26 6.09 9.37
CA ASP A 45 3.48 6.00 10.19
C ASP A 45 4.57 5.15 9.52
N TYR A 46 4.18 4.18 8.68
CA TYR A 46 5.11 3.36 7.92
C TYR A 46 5.64 4.06 6.65
N GLY A 47 4.97 5.11 6.18
CA GLY A 47 5.31 5.86 4.96
C GLY A 47 6.80 6.22 4.84
N PRO A 48 7.43 6.84 5.86
CA PRO A 48 8.85 7.21 5.80
C PRO A 48 9.79 6.02 5.57
N ARG A 49 9.44 4.84 6.09
CA ARG A 49 10.24 3.62 5.86
C ARG A 49 10.09 3.13 4.42
N TYR A 50 8.89 3.17 3.87
CA TYR A 50 8.67 2.83 2.47
C TYR A 50 9.36 3.83 1.54
N GLU A 51 9.36 5.12 1.89
CA GLU A 51 10.09 6.15 1.16
C GLU A 51 11.60 5.92 1.13
N SER A 52 12.20 5.57 2.26
CA SER A 52 13.63 5.25 2.31
C SER A 52 14.00 4.07 1.41
N VAL A 53 13.14 3.06 1.27
CA VAL A 53 13.36 1.92 0.36
C VAL A 53 13.38 2.37 -1.10
N LEU A 54 12.51 3.32 -1.49
CA LEU A 54 12.39 3.79 -2.86
C LEU A 54 13.29 4.98 -3.21
N GLN A 55 14.05 5.50 -2.24
CA GLN A 55 14.85 6.72 -2.41
C GLN A 55 15.87 6.64 -3.56
N THR A 56 16.39 5.45 -3.87
CA THR A 56 17.37 5.24 -4.95
C THR A 56 16.72 5.01 -6.32
N THR A 57 15.39 4.92 -6.38
CA THR A 57 14.66 4.70 -7.63
C THR A 57 14.30 6.04 -8.29
N PRO A 58 14.09 6.07 -9.63
CA PRO A 58 13.61 7.27 -10.31
C PRO A 58 12.13 7.57 -10.05
N LEU A 59 11.42 6.77 -9.24
CA LEU A 59 9.97 6.86 -9.06
C LEU A 59 9.52 8.08 -8.26
N GLY A 60 10.43 8.73 -7.53
CA GLY A 60 10.15 9.99 -6.85
C GLY A 60 9.08 9.90 -5.76
N PHE A 61 8.82 8.72 -5.20
CA PHE A 61 7.86 8.55 -4.12
C PHE A 61 8.18 9.47 -2.94
N ARG A 62 7.14 10.03 -2.34
CA ARG A 62 7.19 10.80 -1.10
C ARG A 62 6.13 10.26 -0.17
N ALA A 63 6.48 10.06 1.09
CA ALA A 63 5.49 9.69 2.09
C ALA A 63 4.42 10.79 2.21
N PRO A 64 3.16 10.43 2.49
CA PRO A 64 2.11 11.39 2.78
C PRO A 64 2.53 12.34 3.89
N SER A 65 2.23 13.63 3.74
CA SER A 65 2.56 14.67 4.71
C SER A 65 1.56 14.75 5.85
N GLU A 66 0.32 14.34 5.58
CA GLU A 66 -0.79 14.33 6.51
C GLU A 66 -1.59 13.03 6.35
N LEU A 67 -2.31 12.61 7.41
CA LEU A 67 -3.15 11.41 7.33
C LEU A 67 -4.24 11.52 6.26
N SER A 68 -4.73 12.74 5.99
CA SER A 68 -5.71 13.05 4.95
C SER A 68 -5.19 12.88 3.52
N ASP A 69 -3.88 12.74 3.32
CA ASP A 69 -3.31 12.39 2.03
C ASP A 69 -3.56 10.90 1.68
N LEU A 70 -3.97 10.07 2.65
CA LEU A 70 -4.45 8.71 2.41
C LEU A 70 -5.94 8.73 2.08
N VAL A 71 -6.28 8.45 0.82
CA VAL A 71 -7.65 8.52 0.32
C VAL A 71 -8.24 7.12 0.26
N VAL A 72 -9.22 6.83 1.12
CA VAL A 72 -9.93 5.55 1.07
C VAL A 72 -10.91 5.56 -0.11
N VAL A 73 -10.55 4.87 -1.19
CA VAL A 73 -11.37 4.76 -2.40
C VAL A 73 -12.26 3.52 -2.42
N GLU A 74 -11.92 2.51 -1.62
CA GLU A 74 -12.65 1.24 -1.59
C GLU A 74 -12.62 0.59 -0.21
N ARG A 75 -13.72 -0.07 0.16
CA ARG A 75 -13.86 -0.84 1.40
C ARG A 75 -14.41 -2.22 1.08
N GLN A 76 -13.72 -3.25 1.53
CA GLN A 76 -14.05 -4.65 1.33
C GLN A 76 -14.33 -5.34 2.65
N THR A 77 -15.31 -6.25 2.67
CA THR A 77 -15.60 -7.06 3.86
C THR A 77 -14.61 -8.21 3.92
N GLY A 78 -13.71 -8.19 4.89
CA GLY A 78 -12.70 -9.22 5.11
C GLY A 78 -13.28 -10.57 5.52
N ASN A 79 -12.40 -11.57 5.57
CA ASN A 79 -12.73 -12.95 5.88
C ASN A 79 -11.84 -13.49 7.02
N ALA A 80 -11.85 -14.82 7.21
CA ALA A 80 -11.05 -15.46 8.27
C ALA A 80 -9.53 -15.24 8.11
N THR A 81 -9.03 -15.09 6.88
CA THR A 81 -7.62 -14.78 6.59
C THR A 81 -7.28 -13.35 7.03
N THR A 82 -8.18 -12.39 6.79
CA THR A 82 -8.06 -11.02 7.30
C THR A 82 -7.94 -11.01 8.81
N ASP A 83 -8.82 -11.73 9.50
CA ASP A 83 -8.83 -11.84 10.96
C ASP A 83 -7.60 -12.58 11.50
N PHE A 84 -7.05 -13.54 10.74
CA PHE A 84 -5.80 -14.23 11.07
C PHE A 84 -4.58 -13.31 10.96
N GLY A 85 -4.62 -12.30 10.09
CA GLY A 85 -3.59 -11.28 10.00
C GLY A 85 -2.93 -11.15 8.62
N ALA A 86 -3.64 -11.49 7.54
CA ALA A 86 -3.20 -11.20 6.18
C ALA A 86 -4.36 -10.69 5.31
N PRO A 87 -4.13 -9.72 4.41
CA PRO A 87 -5.13 -9.36 3.40
C PRO A 87 -5.30 -10.53 2.41
N ASP A 88 -6.55 -10.78 1.97
CA ASP A 88 -6.90 -11.96 1.17
C ASP A 88 -7.83 -11.65 -0.01
N LEU A 89 -8.43 -10.46 -0.05
CA LEU A 89 -9.39 -10.13 -1.09
C LEU A 89 -8.73 -9.48 -2.30
N ALA A 90 -8.94 -10.10 -3.45
CA ALA A 90 -8.66 -9.49 -4.74
C ALA A 90 -9.72 -8.44 -5.08
N LEU A 91 -9.28 -7.26 -5.51
CA LEU A 91 -10.14 -6.22 -6.05
C LEU A 91 -10.48 -6.55 -7.51
N PRO A 92 -11.62 -6.06 -8.05
CA PRO A 92 -11.99 -6.30 -9.46
C PRO A 92 -10.87 -5.92 -10.45
N ARG A 93 -10.19 -4.79 -10.19
CA ARG A 93 -9.08 -4.31 -11.00
C ARG A 93 -7.86 -5.24 -11.01
N ASP A 94 -7.69 -6.09 -10.00
CA ASP A 94 -6.53 -6.98 -9.91
C ASP A 94 -6.56 -8.06 -11.02
N THR A 95 -7.71 -8.19 -11.68
CA THR A 95 -7.91 -9.07 -12.85
C THR A 95 -7.72 -8.35 -14.19
N GLU A 96 -7.52 -7.03 -14.17
CA GLU A 96 -7.31 -6.25 -15.39
C GLU A 96 -5.92 -6.49 -15.98
N PRO A 97 -5.77 -6.41 -17.31
CA PRO A 97 -4.46 -6.46 -17.94
C PRO A 97 -3.55 -5.35 -17.42
N VAL A 98 -2.31 -5.71 -17.09
CA VAL A 98 -1.31 -4.75 -16.59
C VAL A 98 -0.73 -3.95 -17.76
N ASP A 99 -0.77 -2.62 -17.66
CA ASP A 99 -0.10 -1.74 -18.62
C ASP A 99 1.42 -1.92 -18.58
N PRO A 100 2.15 -1.91 -19.71
CA PRO A 100 3.60 -2.05 -19.71
C PRO A 100 4.33 -1.02 -18.84
N THR A 101 3.81 0.19 -18.70
CA THR A 101 4.37 1.26 -17.88
C THR A 101 4.21 0.94 -16.40
N ASP A 102 3.04 0.45 -16.00
CA ASP A 102 2.76 0.03 -14.62
C ASP A 102 3.59 -1.20 -14.25
N LEU A 103 3.73 -2.16 -15.16
CA LEU A 103 4.61 -3.31 -14.97
C LEU A 103 6.06 -2.87 -14.73
N GLN A 104 6.58 -1.95 -15.54
CA GLN A 104 7.93 -1.42 -15.37
C GLN A 104 8.10 -0.74 -14.00
N ARG A 105 7.11 0.08 -13.61
CA ARG A 105 7.07 0.74 -12.30
C ARG A 105 7.07 -0.27 -11.15
N TRP A 106 6.22 -1.28 -11.20
CA TRP A 106 6.13 -2.30 -10.14
C TRP A 106 7.38 -3.16 -10.04
N GLN A 107 8.01 -3.50 -11.16
CA GLN A 107 9.29 -4.20 -11.17
C GLN A 107 10.38 -3.36 -10.50
N GLU A 108 10.40 -2.04 -10.73
CA GLU A 108 11.37 -1.14 -10.09
C GLU A 108 11.18 -1.09 -8.57
N ILE A 109 9.92 -0.97 -8.11
CA ILE A 109 9.56 -1.06 -6.68
C ILE A 109 10.04 -2.38 -6.08
N LEU A 110 9.72 -3.51 -6.73
CA LEU A 110 10.07 -4.83 -6.23
C LEU A 110 11.59 -5.00 -6.12
N ARG A 111 12.37 -4.57 -7.11
CA ARG A 111 13.84 -4.60 -7.05
C ARG A 111 14.39 -3.76 -5.90
N ALA A 112 13.86 -2.55 -5.70
CA ALA A 112 14.27 -1.68 -4.60
C ALA A 112 13.99 -2.32 -3.23
N CYS A 113 12.83 -2.96 -3.07
CA CYS A 113 12.49 -3.71 -1.86
C CYS A 113 13.48 -4.86 -1.59
N TRP A 114 13.82 -5.66 -2.61
CA TRP A 114 14.81 -6.74 -2.47
C TRP A 114 16.20 -6.20 -2.12
N GLN A 115 16.66 -5.14 -2.78
CA GLN A 115 17.95 -4.52 -2.47
C GLN A 115 18.00 -3.96 -1.04
N ALA A 116 16.88 -3.40 -0.55
CA ALA A 116 16.78 -2.94 0.83
C ALA A 116 16.80 -4.11 1.83
N PHE A 117 16.16 -5.23 1.48
CA PHE A 117 16.21 -6.45 2.27
C PHE A 117 17.63 -7.03 2.34
N ASP A 118 18.34 -7.11 1.21
CA ASP A 118 19.71 -7.61 1.14
C ASP A 118 20.70 -6.80 2.00
N ARG A 119 20.42 -5.53 2.26
CA ARG A 119 21.23 -4.66 3.14
C ARG A 119 20.88 -4.77 4.62
N ALA A 120 19.75 -5.39 4.97
CA ALA A 120 19.26 -5.48 6.34
C ALA A 120 19.80 -6.71 7.10
N VAL A 121 20.52 -7.60 6.41
CA VAL A 121 21.19 -8.80 6.93
C VAL A 121 22.67 -8.58 7.20
#